data_AF-A0A1I4G3G3-F1
#
_entry.id   AF-A0A1I4G3G3-F1
#
_cell.length_a   1.000
_cell.length_b   1.000
_cell.length_c   1.000
_cell.angle_alpha   90.00
_cell.angle_beta   90.00
_cell.angle_gamma   90.00
#
_symmetry.space_group_name_H-M   'P 1'
#
loop_
_entity.id
_entity.type
_entity.pdbx_description
1 polymer ?
#
loop_
_entity_poly.entity_id
_entity_poly.type
_entity_poly.pdbx_seq_one_letter_code
_entity_poly.pdbx_strand_id
1 'polypeptide(L)'
;MRRVLPLIALALLVAPARADESAGTRHAAWQSCLDDAFAEQARTTSRSYAATKAVSNCREPEAAYLAALSTSPMLDGEDVARMRPALIARARERLIGLPRLSAL
;
A
#
# COMPACT_ATOMS: atom_id res chain seq x y z
N MET A 1 -54.27 5.48 -8.87
CA MET A 1 -53.83 4.87 -7.60
C MET A 1 -52.68 3.91 -7.94
N ARG A 2 -51.41 4.37 -7.98
CA ARG A 2 -50.42 4.39 -6.88
C ARG A 2 -50.20 3.01 -6.24
N ARG A 3 -49.09 2.36 -6.61
CA ARG A 3 -48.11 1.70 -5.72
C ARG A 3 -46.88 1.32 -6.54
N VAL A 4 -45.99 2.30 -6.73
CA VAL A 4 -44.61 2.07 -7.15
C VAL A 4 -43.89 1.50 -5.94
N LEU A 5 -43.49 0.23 -6.01
CA LEU A 5 -42.64 -0.41 -5.00
C LEU A 5 -41.24 0.20 -5.13
N PRO A 6 -40.68 0.89 -4.12
CA PRO A 6 -39.31 1.33 -4.20
C PRO A 6 -38.41 0.12 -3.96
N LEU A 7 -37.52 -0.14 -4.93
CA LEU A 7 -36.29 -0.88 -4.73
C LEU A 7 -35.51 -0.15 -3.61
N ILE A 8 -35.66 -0.63 -2.39
CA ILE A 8 -34.82 -0.22 -1.26
C ILE A 8 -33.42 -0.74 -1.59
N ALA A 9 -32.61 0.16 -2.13
CA ALA A 9 -31.19 -0.02 -2.32
C ALA A 9 -30.57 -0.38 -0.97
N LEU A 10 -30.26 -1.65 -0.80
CA LEU A 10 -29.35 -2.11 0.25
C LEU A 10 -27.93 -1.72 -0.18
N ALA A 11 -27.65 -0.42 -0.23
CA ALA A 11 -26.29 0.11 -0.22
C ALA A 11 -25.75 -0.15 1.18
N LEU A 12 -25.32 -1.39 1.42
CA LEU A 12 -24.52 -1.78 2.56
C LEU A 12 -23.36 -0.79 2.66
N LEU A 13 -23.44 0.03 3.70
CA LEU A 13 -22.43 0.95 4.15
C LEU A 13 -21.11 0.21 4.33
N VAL A 14 -20.27 0.22 3.30
CA VAL A 14 -18.82 0.14 3.50
C VAL A 14 -18.38 1.55 3.87
N ALA A 15 -18.82 2.02 5.04
CA ALA A 15 -18.13 3.11 5.68
C ALA A 15 -16.72 2.58 5.95
N PRO A 16 -15.65 3.21 5.43
CA PRO A 16 -14.33 2.88 5.90
C PRO A 16 -14.39 3.20 7.39
N ALA A 17 -14.33 2.16 8.21
CA ALA A 17 -13.90 2.32 9.59
C ALA A 17 -12.72 3.28 9.53
N ARG A 18 -12.68 4.31 10.38
CA ARG A 18 -11.53 5.19 10.49
C ARG A 18 -10.36 4.37 11.06
N ALA A 19 -9.88 3.43 10.26
CA ALA A 19 -8.60 2.80 10.37
C ALA A 19 -7.63 3.96 10.31
N ASP A 20 -7.01 4.21 11.45
CA ASP A 20 -5.97 5.20 11.72
C ASP A 20 -5.56 5.98 10.45
N GLU A 21 -6.19 7.14 10.24
CA GLU A 21 -6.01 7.98 9.05
C GLU A 21 -4.51 8.29 8.79
N SER A 22 -3.72 8.23 9.86
CA SER A 22 -2.28 8.40 9.85
C SER A 22 -1.52 7.18 9.29
N ALA A 23 -1.98 5.95 9.55
CA ALA A 23 -1.42 4.74 8.94
C ALA A 23 -1.76 4.65 7.45
N GLY A 24 -2.99 4.99 7.06
CA GLY A 24 -3.42 5.04 5.66
C GLY A 24 -2.62 6.05 4.84
N THR A 25 -2.42 7.25 5.37
CA THR A 25 -1.61 8.30 4.72
C THR A 25 -0.15 7.89 4.57
N ARG A 26 0.45 7.30 5.62
CA ARG A 26 1.84 6.82 5.55
C ARG A 26 2.01 5.61 4.63
N HIS A 27 1.01 4.74 4.56
CA HIS A 27 0.98 3.66 3.58
C HIS A 27 0.99 4.22 2.15
N ALA A 28 0.14 5.21 1.84
CA ALA A 28 0.12 5.85 0.53
C ALA A 28 1.46 6.52 0.18
N ALA A 29 2.08 7.23 1.13
CA ALA A 29 3.39 7.83 0.95
C ALA A 29 4.48 6.79 0.65
N TRP A 30 4.47 5.66 1.37
CA TRP A 30 5.38 4.56 1.10
C TRP A 30 5.15 3.94 -0.29
N GLN A 31 3.90 3.71 -0.70
CA GLN A 31 3.59 3.19 -2.03
C GLN A 31 4.03 4.15 -3.15
N SER A 32 3.82 5.47 -2.99
CA SER A 32 4.29 6.47 -3.95
C SER A 32 5.81 6.43 -4.10
N CYS A 33 6.55 6.41 -2.98
CA CYS A 33 8.01 6.29 -3.02
C CYS A 33 8.47 5.04 -3.78
N LEU A 34 7.81 3.90 -3.53
CA LEU A 34 8.15 2.64 -4.19
C LEU A 34 7.93 2.72 -5.71
N ASP A 35 6.81 3.30 -6.13
CA ASP A 35 6.46 3.42 -7.54
C ASP A 35 7.42 4.38 -8.27
N ASP A 36 7.72 5.53 -7.66
CA ASP A 36 8.65 6.53 -8.22
C ASP A 36 10.08 5.96 -8.31
N ALA A 37 10.59 5.36 -7.24
CA ALA A 37 11.93 4.77 -7.22
C ALA A 37 12.04 3.57 -8.17
N PHE A 38 10.98 2.78 -8.31
CA PHE A 38 10.93 1.68 -9.26
C PHE A 38 10.94 2.19 -10.70
N ALA A 39 10.10 3.17 -11.02
CA ALA A 39 10.00 3.76 -12.35
C ALA A 39 11.34 4.36 -12.79
N GLU A 40 12.07 5.03 -11.90
CA GLU A 40 13.41 5.55 -12.17
C GLU A 40 14.37 4.42 -12.58
N GLN A 41 14.48 3.37 -11.76
CA GLN A 41 15.46 2.30 -11.94
C GLN A 41 15.09 1.33 -13.08
N ALA A 42 13.80 1.08 -13.31
CA ALA A 42 13.32 0.14 -14.31
C ALA A 42 13.60 0.59 -15.75
N ARG A 43 13.98 1.86 -15.96
CA ARG A 43 14.41 2.39 -17.26
C ARG A 43 15.77 1.86 -17.70
N THR A 44 16.66 1.54 -16.77
CA THR A 44 18.07 1.24 -17.06
C THR A 44 18.54 -0.10 -16.49
N THR A 45 17.70 -0.79 -15.71
CA THR A 45 18.07 -2.03 -15.01
C THR A 45 16.99 -3.11 -15.13
N SER A 46 17.28 -4.32 -14.65
CA SER A 46 16.27 -5.39 -14.59
C SER A 46 15.18 -5.05 -13.57
N ARG A 47 13.94 -5.50 -13.82
CA ARG A 47 12.80 -5.25 -12.91
C ARG A 47 13.05 -5.78 -11.50
N SER A 48 13.66 -6.96 -11.37
CA SER A 48 14.00 -7.54 -10.07
C SER A 48 15.01 -6.69 -9.30
N TYR A 49 15.99 -6.11 -10.00
CA TYR A 49 16.94 -5.18 -9.40
C TYR A 49 16.25 -3.86 -9.00
N ALA A 50 15.48 -3.26 -9.92
CA ALA A 50 14.72 -2.04 -9.67
C ALA A 50 13.78 -2.17 -8.45
N ALA A 51 13.05 -3.28 -8.32
CA ALA A 51 12.17 -3.52 -7.18
C ALA A 51 12.94 -3.66 -5.86
N THR A 52 14.09 -4.33 -5.88
CA THR A 52 14.96 -4.45 -4.70
C THR A 52 15.55 -3.11 -4.30
N LYS A 53 15.97 -2.30 -5.28
CA LYS A 53 16.47 -0.93 -5.05
C LYS A 53 15.39 0.00 -4.54
N ALA A 54 14.17 -0.05 -5.09
CA ALA A 54 13.05 0.77 -4.63
C ALA A 54 12.74 0.54 -3.14
N VAL A 55 12.64 -0.73 -2.71
CA VAL A 55 12.46 -1.06 -1.29
C VAL A 55 13.61 -0.52 -0.44
N SER A 56 14.86 -0.68 -0.90
CA SER A 56 16.01 -0.17 -0.16
C SER A 56 16.03 1.36 -0.05
N ASN A 57 15.56 2.07 -1.07
CA ASN A 57 15.54 3.54 -1.09
C ASN A 57 14.39 4.11 -0.25
N CYS A 58 13.28 3.38 -0.13
CA CYS A 58 12.07 3.83 0.58
C CYS A 58 11.98 3.37 2.04
N ARG A 59 13.12 3.13 2.71
CA ARG A 59 13.17 2.67 4.11
C ARG A 59 12.58 3.65 5.12
N GLU A 60 12.72 4.95 4.87
CA GLU A 60 12.21 5.98 5.79
C GLU A 60 10.67 6.07 5.74
N PRO A 61 10.01 6.18 4.57
CA PRO A 61 8.56 6.05 4.47
C PRO A 61 8.03 4.71 5.00
N GLU A 62 8.76 3.61 4.77
CA GLU A 62 8.44 2.30 5.34
C GLU A 62 8.42 2.35 6.87
N ALA A 63 9.49 2.86 7.49
CA ALA A 63 9.59 2.94 8.94
C ALA A 63 8.49 3.82 9.54
N ALA A 64 8.14 4.93 8.89
CA ALA A 64 7.05 5.79 9.32
C ALA A 64 5.69 5.07 9.26
N TYR A 65 5.44 4.31 8.20
CA TYR A 65 4.23 3.48 8.08
C TYR A 65 4.17 2.41 9.18
N LEU A 66 5.26 1.67 9.40
CA LEU A 66 5.32 0.64 10.43
C LEU A 66 5.13 1.23 11.84
N ALA A 67 5.71 2.41 12.11
CA ALA A 67 5.50 3.12 13.38
C ALA A 67 4.02 3.47 13.60
N ALA A 68 3.32 3.91 12.55
CA ALA A 68 1.88 4.19 12.62
C ALA A 68 1.02 2.93 12.76
N LEU A 69 1.49 1.76 12.33
CA LEU A 69 0.81 0.50 12.65
C LEU A 69 0.95 0.16 14.13
N SER A 70 2.12 0.42 14.73
CA SER A 70 2.38 0.12 16.16
C SER A 70 1.65 1.05 17.14
N THR A 71 1.03 2.14 16.65
CA THR A 71 0.12 2.96 17.47
C THR A 71 -1.29 2.37 17.56
N SER A 72 -1.60 1.35 16.75
CA SER A 72 -2.87 0.64 16.80
C SER A 72 -2.93 -0.26 18.04
N PRO A 73 -4.02 -0.26 18.81
CA PRO A 73 -4.17 -1.14 19.98
C PRO A 73 -4.23 -2.64 19.63
N MET A 74 -4.30 -2.99 18.35
CA MET A 74 -4.34 -4.37 17.87
C MET A 74 -2.98 -4.92 17.47
N LEU A 75 -1.95 -4.07 17.33
CA LEU A 75 -0.64 -4.46 16.81
C LEU A 75 0.45 -3.82 17.65
N ASP A 76 1.29 -4.64 18.28
CA ASP A 76 2.48 -4.14 18.96
C ASP A 76 3.69 -4.08 18.01
N GLY A 77 4.81 -3.55 18.52
CA GLY A 77 6.04 -3.42 17.73
C GLY A 77 6.63 -4.75 17.28
N GLU A 78 6.41 -5.85 18.02
CA GLU A 78 6.90 -7.18 17.65
C GLU A 78 6.06 -7.77 16.51
N ASP A 79 4.74 -7.64 16.58
CA ASP A 79 3.83 -8.05 15.51
C ASP A 79 4.17 -7.32 14.20
N VAL A 80 4.39 -6.00 14.27
CA VAL A 80 4.81 -5.20 13.13
C VAL A 80 6.17 -5.66 12.58
N ALA A 81 7.15 -5.94 13.45
CA ALA A 81 8.44 -6.46 13.03
C ALA A 81 8.33 -7.84 12.36
N ARG A 82 7.44 -8.71 12.84
CA ARG A 82 7.15 -10.03 12.26
C ARG A 82 6.48 -9.95 10.89
N MET A 83 5.59 -8.96 10.69
CA MET A 83 4.91 -8.76 9.41
C MET A 83 5.80 -8.10 8.34
N ARG A 84 6.80 -7.32 8.75
CA ARG A 84 7.64 -6.54 7.83
C ARG A 84 8.23 -7.33 6.65
N PRO A 85 8.82 -8.54 6.82
CA PRO A 85 9.36 -9.29 5.68
C PRO A 85 8.30 -9.65 4.64
N ALA A 86 7.09 -10.02 5.08
CA ALA A 86 5.97 -10.35 4.20
C ALA A 86 5.46 -9.09 3.45
N LEU A 87 5.37 -7.94 4.14
CA LEU A 87 5.04 -6.66 3.52
C LEU A 87 6.03 -6.28 2.42
N ILE A 88 7.33 -6.41 2.69
CA ILE A 88 8.39 -6.14 1.71
C ILE A 88 8.27 -7.10 0.52
N ALA A 89 8.10 -8.40 0.76
CA ALA A 89 7.96 -9.40 -0.29
C ALA A 89 6.78 -9.06 -1.22
N ARG A 90 5.62 -8.75 -0.62
CA ARG A 90 4.41 -8.38 -1.37
C ARG A 90 4.58 -7.11 -2.18
N ALA A 91 5.24 -6.10 -1.61
CA ALA A 91 5.55 -4.85 -2.33
C ALA A 91 6.46 -5.12 -3.54
N ARG A 92 7.50 -5.96 -3.38
CA ARG A 92 8.40 -6.34 -4.49
C ARG A 92 7.66 -7.10 -5.59
N GLU A 93 6.84 -8.08 -5.22
CA GLU A 93 6.03 -8.84 -6.17
C GLU A 93 5.08 -7.94 -6.96
N ARG A 94 4.43 -6.99 -6.28
CA ARG A 94 3.59 -5.97 -6.92
C ARG A 94 4.41 -5.20 -7.96
N LEU A 95 5.54 -4.62 -7.56
CA LEU A 95 6.41 -3.85 -8.45
C LEU A 95 6.89 -4.68 -9.64
N ILE A 96 7.26 -5.95 -9.44
CA ILE A 96 7.71 -6.83 -10.53
C ILE A 96 6.55 -7.16 -11.49
N GLY A 97 5.34 -7.37 -10.97
CA GLY A 97 4.14 -7.73 -11.72
C GLY A 97 3.42 -6.55 -12.38
N LEU A 98 3.73 -5.30 -12.05
CA LEU A 98 3.15 -4.15 -12.73
C LEU A 98 3.43 -4.23 -14.24
N PRO A 99 2.42 -4.15 -15.13
CA PRO A 99 2.72 -3.99 -16.55
C PRO A 99 3.68 -2.80 -16.73
N ARG A 100 4.61 -2.87 -17.68
CA ARG A 100 5.35 -1.66 -18.07
C ARG A 100 4.28 -0.64 -18.40
N LEU A 101 4.12 0.38 -17.56
CA LEU A 101 3.34 1.57 -17.89
C LEU A 101 4.10 2.21 -19.06
N SER A 102 3.90 1.63 -20.24
CA SER A 102 4.33 2.18 -21.50
C SER A 102 3.58 3.49 -21.64
N ALA A 103 4.37 4.55 -21.78
CA ALA A 103 3.96 5.90 -22.08
C ALA A 103 2.65 5.95 -22.90
N LEU A 104 1.66 6.65 -22.34
CA LEU A 104 0.66 7.37 -23.12
C LEU A 104 1.12 8.82 -23.20
#